data_AF-A0A1N6VPC5-F1
#
_entry.id   AF-A0A1N6VPC5-F1
#
_cell.length_a   1.000
_cell.length_b   1.000
_cell.length_c   1.000
_cell.angle_alpha   90.00
_cell.angle_beta   90.00
_cell.angle_gamma   90.00
#
_symmetry.space_group_name_H-M   'P 1'
#
loop_
_entity.id
_entity.type
_entity.pdbx_description
1 polymer ?
#
loop_
_entity_poly.entity_id
_entity_poly.type
_entity_poly.pdbx_seq_one_letter_code
_entity_poly.pdbx_strand_id
1 'polypeptide(L)'
;MEDHSIMIILTLNCGSSSAKYQLYDWSNKKGLATGIVERVGIDGSVIIHKVPGKEELKLLHPCPSHIEAIQLIMDTLVDPEKGAIASMDEVKAVGHRVVHGGEKFKKSVIVDDSVLEEFRSIQSLAPLHNPANIMGIEAARKVLPKVPHCAIMDTAWHQTMPSMAYTYALPYSWYRDHGVRRYGFHGTSFLYTAKRAAVLLGKDPFETNIVIAHIGNGASVCAVKNGVSVDTSMGLTPLEGLIMGTRCGDIDPAIPFYMMNRTGMSPADMESTLNKKSGVLGITERFVDRRDIEDAAAQGDELAQLSIDAEGYRIRKYIGAYAAATGGIDAVVFTAGVGERGPQVRTVALRGLSYMGITIDEERNDLSMTRNAETVITTDDSPVKAFVIPTDEELVMTEDTYALVEGTYDVHTKFTYSFQKPDYVNTERAASVGKDCAKRPGLDKIIVTPPAARS
;
A
#
# COMPACT_ATOMS: atom_id res chain seq x y z
N MET A 1 38.85 2.62 -10.25
CA MET A 1 38.08 1.79 -9.30
C MET A 1 37.06 2.72 -8.72
N GLU A 2 35.85 2.72 -9.27
CA GLU A 2 34.73 3.41 -8.63
C GLU A 2 34.52 2.74 -7.28
N ASP A 3 34.55 3.54 -6.22
CA ASP A 3 34.26 3.09 -4.86
C ASP A 3 32.80 2.67 -4.84
N HIS A 4 32.54 1.38 -5.09
CA HIS A 4 31.22 0.78 -4.89
C HIS A 4 30.99 0.61 -3.39
N SER A 5 30.94 1.74 -2.67
CA SER A 5 30.57 1.76 -1.27
C SER A 5 29.17 1.17 -1.14
N ILE A 6 29.01 0.16 -0.28
CA ILE A 6 27.73 -0.50 -0.01
C ILE A 6 26.67 0.56 0.30
N MET A 7 25.56 0.51 -0.43
CA MET A 7 24.45 1.44 -0.27
C MET A 7 23.34 0.81 0.57
N ILE A 8 23.34 1.07 1.88
CA ILE A 8 22.28 0.63 2.79
C ILE A 8 21.26 1.75 2.99
N ILE A 9 19.99 1.42 2.78
CA ILE A 9 18.86 2.36 2.88
C ILE A 9 17.94 1.89 4.01
N LEU A 10 17.58 2.83 4.88
CA LEU A 10 16.56 2.64 5.90
C LEU A 10 15.25 3.25 5.41
N THR A 11 14.18 2.48 5.34
CA THR A 11 12.84 3.03 5.10
C THR A 11 12.06 3.11 6.40
N LEU A 12 11.28 4.18 6.58
CA LEU A 12 10.48 4.46 7.76
C LEU A 12 9.04 4.79 7.38
N ASN A 13 8.10 4.19 8.09
CA ASN A 13 6.66 4.49 7.98
C ASN A 13 6.12 4.75 9.40
N CYS A 14 6.06 6.03 9.76
CA CYS A 14 5.61 6.51 11.06
C CYS A 14 4.11 6.83 11.04
N GLY A 15 3.33 6.03 11.76
CA GLY A 15 1.92 6.33 12.07
C GLY A 15 1.79 7.04 13.43
N SER A 16 0.57 7.38 13.83
CA SER A 16 0.29 8.11 15.08
C SER A 16 0.81 7.40 16.34
N SER A 17 0.83 6.06 16.34
CA SER A 17 1.26 5.23 17.48
C SER A 17 2.17 4.07 17.08
N SER A 18 2.81 4.14 15.91
CA SER A 18 3.75 3.11 15.47
C SER A 18 4.83 3.67 14.54
N ALA A 19 5.96 2.97 14.47
CA ALA A 19 7.02 3.23 13.50
C ALA A 19 7.48 1.89 12.89
N LYS A 20 7.10 1.66 11.64
CA LYS A 20 7.57 0.50 10.85
C LYS A 20 8.85 0.86 10.12
N TYR A 21 9.73 -0.12 9.93
CA TYR A 21 10.99 0.08 9.24
C TYR A 21 11.46 -1.15 8.47
N GLN A 22 12.24 -0.91 7.41
CA GLN A 22 13.02 -1.91 6.71
C GLN A 22 14.43 -1.36 6.48
N LEU A 23 15.44 -2.23 6.67
CA LEU A 23 16.81 -1.97 6.29
C LEU A 23 17.13 -2.80 5.04
N TYR A 24 17.57 -2.15 3.97
CA TYR A 24 17.79 -2.79 2.67
C TYR A 24 19.19 -2.49 2.13
N ASP A 25 19.90 -3.52 1.71
CA ASP A 25 21.15 -3.43 0.97
C ASP A 25 20.82 -3.32 -0.53
N TRP A 26 20.91 -2.10 -1.04
CA TRP A 26 20.62 -1.80 -2.44
C TRP A 26 21.65 -2.38 -3.40
N SER A 27 22.90 -2.54 -2.95
CA SER A 27 23.99 -3.06 -3.78
C SER A 27 23.81 -4.54 -4.05
N ASN A 28 23.41 -5.30 -3.03
CA ASN A 28 23.19 -6.74 -3.12
C ASN A 28 21.72 -7.15 -3.35
N LYS A 29 20.80 -6.19 -3.48
CA LYS A 29 19.35 -6.41 -3.65
C LYS A 29 18.76 -7.31 -2.55
N LYS A 30 19.07 -6.98 -1.29
CA LYS A 30 18.77 -7.85 -0.14
C LYS A 30 18.18 -7.06 1.04
N GLY A 31 17.05 -7.53 1.57
CA GLY A 31 16.56 -7.06 2.87
C GLY A 31 17.46 -7.56 4.00
N LEU A 32 17.91 -6.63 4.84
CA LEU A 32 18.78 -6.90 5.99
C LEU A 32 17.97 -7.04 7.27
N ALA A 33 16.94 -6.22 7.44
CA ALA A 33 16.05 -6.29 8.58
C ALA A 33 14.68 -5.71 8.28
N THR A 34 13.67 -6.15 9.02
CA THR A 34 12.36 -5.50 9.10
C THR A 34 11.93 -5.41 10.55
N GLY A 35 11.07 -4.44 10.87
CA GLY A 35 10.47 -4.38 12.18
C GLY A 35 9.43 -3.29 12.35
N ILE A 36 8.89 -3.25 13.55
CA ILE A 36 7.89 -2.27 13.97
C ILE A 36 8.07 -1.97 15.45
N VAL A 37 7.98 -0.69 15.81
CA VAL A 37 7.66 -0.25 17.17
C VAL A 37 6.18 0.05 17.23
N GLU A 38 5.47 -0.63 18.11
CA GLU A 38 4.03 -0.45 18.34
C GLU A 38 3.78 0.32 19.64
N ARG A 39 2.61 0.94 19.74
CA ARG A 39 2.15 1.69 20.92
C ARG A 39 3.13 2.82 21.30
N VAL A 40 3.66 3.54 20.32
CA VAL A 40 4.45 4.76 20.54
C VAL A 40 3.57 5.84 21.17
N GLY A 41 4.05 6.50 22.21
CA GLY A 41 3.31 7.48 23.01
C GLY A 41 2.25 6.87 23.93
N ILE A 42 2.21 5.54 24.04
CA ILE A 42 1.25 4.78 24.85
C ILE A 42 2.02 3.80 25.71
N ASP A 43 1.53 3.52 26.93
CA ASP A 43 2.14 2.50 27.79
C ASP A 43 2.27 1.14 27.09
N GLY A 44 3.32 0.39 27.42
CA GLY A 44 3.55 -0.94 26.89
C GLY A 44 4.04 -0.97 25.45
N SER A 45 4.79 0.04 25.01
CA SER A 45 5.44 0.03 23.70
C SER A 45 6.34 -1.21 23.54
N VAL A 46 6.34 -1.76 22.33
CA VAL A 46 7.03 -3.00 22.00
C VAL A 46 7.71 -2.86 20.65
N ILE A 47 8.97 -3.29 20.56
CA ILE A 47 9.63 -3.49 19.28
C ILE A 47 9.55 -4.96 18.88
N ILE A 48 9.15 -5.21 17.64
CA ILE A 48 9.22 -6.50 16.97
C ILE A 48 10.23 -6.35 15.83
N HIS A 49 11.33 -7.11 15.87
CA HIS A 49 12.46 -6.97 14.96
C HIS A 49 12.85 -8.32 14.38
N LYS A 50 13.14 -8.35 13.08
CA LYS A 50 13.45 -9.55 12.31
C LYS A 50 14.67 -9.31 11.43
N VAL A 51 15.62 -10.23 11.53
CA VAL A 51 16.80 -10.33 10.65
C VAL A 51 16.78 -11.70 9.99
N PRO A 52 16.95 -11.82 8.66
CA PRO A 52 17.02 -13.11 8.00
C PRO A 52 18.08 -14.03 8.64
N GLY A 53 17.66 -15.22 9.05
CA GLY A 53 18.53 -16.22 9.69
C GLY A 53 18.71 -16.07 11.20
N LYS A 54 18.07 -15.07 11.83
CA LYS A 54 18.01 -14.91 13.29
C LYS A 54 16.59 -15.14 13.82
N GLU A 55 16.49 -15.41 15.12
CA GLU A 55 15.20 -15.47 15.82
C GLU A 55 14.54 -14.09 15.87
N GLU A 56 13.20 -14.07 15.87
CA GLU A 56 12.42 -12.84 16.00
C GLU A 56 12.62 -12.24 17.40
N LEU A 57 13.05 -10.98 17.45
CA LEU A 57 13.13 -10.23 18.69
C LEU A 57 11.79 -9.56 18.99
N LYS A 58 11.27 -9.78 20.19
CA LYS A 58 10.16 -9.01 20.76
C LYS A 58 10.57 -8.45 22.11
N LEU A 59 10.65 -7.13 22.22
CA LEU A 59 11.13 -6.44 23.41
C LEU A 59 10.19 -5.32 23.83
N LEU A 60 9.73 -5.35 25.09
CA LEU A 60 9.04 -4.22 25.70
C LEU A 60 10.04 -3.12 26.03
N HIS A 61 9.79 -1.90 25.56
CA HIS A 61 10.64 -0.76 25.80
C HIS A 61 9.80 0.52 25.75
N PRO A 62 9.73 1.33 26.82
CA PRO A 62 8.96 2.57 26.81
C PRO A 62 9.39 3.50 25.68
N CYS A 63 8.43 3.95 24.87
CA CYS A 63 8.66 4.91 23.79
C CYS A 63 7.64 6.06 23.92
N PRO A 64 7.91 7.08 24.76
CA PRO A 64 6.97 8.17 25.00
C PRO A 64 6.77 9.08 23.77
N SER A 65 7.73 9.10 22.83
CA SER A 65 7.58 9.80 21.55
C SER A 65 8.23 9.03 20.39
N HIS A 66 8.05 9.54 19.17
CA HIS A 66 8.72 9.04 17.98
C HIS A 66 10.24 9.20 18.04
N ILE A 67 10.78 10.13 18.82
CA ILE A 67 12.24 10.26 18.98
C ILE A 67 12.80 9.00 19.67
N GLU A 68 12.22 8.58 20.80
CA GLU A 68 12.66 7.37 21.49
C GLU A 68 12.38 6.10 20.68
N ALA A 69 11.26 6.05 19.95
CA ALA A 69 10.98 4.91 19.08
C ALA A 69 12.01 4.78 17.95
N ILE A 70 12.39 5.89 17.32
CA ILE A 70 13.40 5.91 16.26
C ILE A 70 14.79 5.60 16.82
N GLN A 71 15.15 6.11 18.00
CA GLN A 71 16.40 5.74 18.68
C GLN A 71 16.44 4.23 18.98
N LEU A 72 15.36 3.66 19.52
CA LEU A 72 15.27 2.22 19.80
C LEU A 72 15.45 1.38 18.54
N ILE A 73 14.90 1.81 17.40
CA ILE A 73 15.09 1.15 16.10
C ILE A 73 16.58 1.13 15.75
N MET A 74 17.26 2.27 15.86
CA MET A 74 18.70 2.36 15.52
C MET A 74 19.56 1.51 16.44
N ASP A 75 19.33 1.59 17.75
CA ASP A 75 20.06 0.79 18.74
C ASP A 75 19.86 -0.72 18.48
N THR A 76 18.65 -1.12 18.09
CA THR A 76 18.34 -2.52 17.75
C THR A 76 19.02 -2.95 16.45
N LEU A 77 19.11 -2.07 15.44
CA LEU A 77 19.74 -2.37 14.15
C LEU A 77 21.24 -2.60 14.27
N VAL A 78 21.92 -1.96 15.23
CA VAL A 78 23.37 -2.10 15.48
C VAL A 78 23.72 -3.04 16.64
N ASP A 79 22.72 -3.68 17.25
CA ASP A 79 22.95 -4.62 18.35
C ASP A 79 23.87 -5.78 17.87
N PRO A 80 24.98 -6.07 18.57
CA PRO A 80 25.96 -7.07 18.10
C PRO A 80 25.39 -8.48 17.93
N GLU A 81 24.36 -8.84 18.70
CA GLU A 81 23.75 -10.18 18.67
C GLU A 81 22.52 -10.20 17.75
N LYS A 82 21.67 -9.17 17.85
CA LYS A 82 20.32 -9.14 17.28
C LYS A 82 20.22 -8.26 16.03
N GLY A 83 21.12 -7.30 15.87
CA GLY A 83 21.11 -6.32 14.79
C GLY A 83 21.52 -6.89 13.44
N ALA A 84 21.49 -6.02 12.44
CA ALA A 84 21.74 -6.34 11.04
C ALA A 84 22.99 -5.67 10.45
N ILE A 85 23.50 -4.62 11.10
CA ILE A 85 24.68 -3.84 10.70
C ILE A 85 25.56 -3.57 11.93
N ALA A 86 26.83 -3.20 11.72
CA ALA A 86 27.76 -2.92 12.81
C ALA A 86 27.72 -1.46 13.29
N SER A 87 27.34 -0.53 12.40
CA SER A 87 27.21 0.89 12.73
C SER A 87 26.12 1.56 11.91
N MET A 88 25.48 2.57 12.49
CA MET A 88 24.54 3.44 11.76
C MET A 88 25.23 4.26 10.66
N ASP A 89 26.55 4.40 10.69
CA ASP A 89 27.32 5.02 9.58
C ASP A 89 27.22 4.23 8.27
N GLU A 90 26.80 2.96 8.33
CA GLU A 90 26.53 2.15 7.14
C GLU A 90 25.25 2.59 6.42
N VAL A 91 24.29 3.22 7.13
CA VAL A 91 23.06 3.75 6.52
C VAL A 91 23.40 5.03 5.75
N LYS A 92 23.20 4.99 4.43
CA LYS A 92 23.57 6.07 3.51
C LYS A 92 22.40 6.96 3.11
N ALA A 93 21.17 6.51 3.31
CA ALA A 93 19.97 7.32 3.09
C ALA A 93 18.79 6.78 3.90
N VAL A 94 17.81 7.66 4.16
CA VAL A 94 16.56 7.28 4.81
C VAL A 94 15.36 7.68 3.96
N GLY A 95 14.52 6.72 3.59
CA GLY A 95 13.26 6.96 2.87
C GLY A 95 12.07 6.99 3.82
N HIS A 96 11.31 8.07 3.82
CA HIS A 96 10.12 8.23 4.66
C HIS A 96 8.86 8.13 3.86
N ARG A 97 7.93 7.28 4.30
CA ARG A 97 6.56 7.32 3.78
C ARG A 97 5.85 8.56 4.31
N VAL A 98 5.28 9.34 3.41
CA VAL A 98 4.42 10.48 3.71
C VAL A 98 3.04 10.22 3.10
N VAL A 99 1.98 10.35 3.90
CA VAL A 99 0.64 10.01 3.40
C VAL A 99 0.15 11.04 2.39
N HIS A 100 0.34 12.33 2.62
CA HIS A 100 -0.24 13.36 1.76
C HIS A 100 0.79 14.40 1.30
N GLY A 101 1.01 14.47 -0.03
CA GLY A 101 1.90 15.42 -0.70
C GLY A 101 1.22 16.67 -1.29
N GLY A 102 -0.10 16.73 -1.24
CA GLY A 102 -0.84 17.83 -1.87
C GLY A 102 -0.63 17.86 -3.38
N GLU A 103 -0.84 19.01 -4.01
CA GLU A 103 -0.60 19.18 -5.45
C GLU A 103 0.88 19.47 -5.78
N LYS A 104 1.63 19.93 -4.78
CA LYS A 104 3.02 20.38 -4.98
C LYS A 104 3.97 19.20 -5.15
N PHE A 105 3.80 18.14 -4.36
CA PHE A 105 4.69 16.99 -4.41
C PHE A 105 4.16 15.89 -5.34
N LYS A 106 4.58 15.97 -6.61
CA LYS A 106 4.21 15.02 -7.69
C LYS A 106 5.15 13.85 -7.88
N LYS A 107 6.25 13.84 -7.13
CA LYS A 107 7.28 12.79 -7.11
C LYS A 107 7.97 12.81 -5.76
N SER A 108 8.70 11.75 -5.44
CA SER A 108 9.54 11.68 -4.25
C SER A 108 10.59 12.81 -4.26
N VAL A 109 10.97 13.28 -3.07
CA VAL A 109 11.86 14.44 -2.89
C VAL A 109 12.89 14.22 -1.78
N ILE A 110 14.06 14.84 -1.90
CA ILE A 110 14.97 15.00 -0.75
C ILE A 110 14.35 16.01 0.21
N VAL A 111 14.35 15.69 1.50
CA VAL A 111 13.80 16.53 2.56
C VAL A 111 14.83 17.56 3.00
N ASP A 112 14.45 18.82 2.84
CA ASP A 112 15.06 19.96 3.51
C ASP A 112 14.03 20.68 4.40
N ASP A 113 14.42 21.82 4.98
CA ASP A 113 13.53 22.59 5.86
C ASP A 113 12.35 23.23 5.10
N SER A 114 12.51 23.51 3.81
CA SER A 114 11.43 24.04 2.96
C SER A 114 10.39 22.98 2.64
N VAL A 115 10.82 21.73 2.44
CA VAL A 115 9.93 20.57 2.25
C VAL A 115 9.14 20.28 3.53
N LEU A 116 9.79 20.34 4.70
CA LEU A 116 9.09 20.18 5.97
C LEU A 116 8.05 21.28 6.19
N GLU A 117 8.37 22.53 5.88
CA GLU A 117 7.41 23.64 6.03
C GLU A 117 6.21 23.47 5.08
N GLU A 118 6.44 22.97 3.87
CA GLU A 118 5.35 22.64 2.97
C GLU A 118 4.48 21.49 3.53
N PHE A 119 5.07 20.43 4.10
CA PHE A 119 4.27 19.40 4.75
C PHE A 119 3.42 19.94 5.90
N ARG A 120 3.94 20.91 6.67
CA ARG A 120 3.17 21.60 7.72
C ARG A 120 2.04 22.44 7.14
N SER A 121 2.23 23.11 6.00
CA SER A 121 1.20 23.93 5.37
C SER A 121 0.00 23.09 4.88
N ILE A 122 0.25 21.85 4.45
CA ILE A 122 -0.77 20.93 3.93
C ILE A 122 -1.26 19.88 4.95
N GLN A 123 -0.79 19.92 6.20
CA GLN A 123 -1.09 18.87 7.19
C GLN A 123 -2.59 18.70 7.47
N SER A 124 -3.38 19.76 7.26
CA SER A 124 -4.84 19.72 7.41
C SER A 124 -5.55 18.86 6.37
N LEU A 125 -4.90 18.50 5.25
CA LEU A 125 -5.45 17.58 4.26
C LEU A 125 -5.46 16.12 4.77
N ALA A 126 -4.55 15.79 5.70
CA ALA A 126 -4.47 14.46 6.31
C ALA A 126 -4.13 14.57 7.81
N PRO A 127 -5.05 15.09 8.64
CA PRO A 127 -4.78 15.51 10.02
C PRO A 127 -4.37 14.35 10.94
N LEU A 128 -4.78 13.11 10.62
CA LEU A 128 -4.43 11.91 11.38
C LEU A 128 -3.08 11.28 10.96
N HIS A 129 -2.48 11.75 9.86
CA HIS A 129 -1.33 11.09 9.23
C HIS A 129 -0.13 12.01 9.06
N ASN A 130 -0.29 13.15 8.37
CA ASN A 130 0.82 14.04 8.07
C ASN A 130 1.58 14.51 9.33
N PRO A 131 0.92 14.87 10.45
CA PRO A 131 1.64 15.22 11.68
C PRO A 131 2.58 14.11 12.16
N ALA A 132 2.15 12.84 12.11
CA ALA A 132 2.98 11.71 12.51
C ALA A 132 4.15 11.47 11.53
N ASN A 133 3.93 11.69 10.22
CA ASN A 133 5.00 11.61 9.23
C ASN A 133 6.05 12.70 9.46
N ILE A 134 5.63 13.96 9.69
CA ILE A 134 6.52 15.08 9.99
C ILE A 134 7.34 14.81 11.25
N MET A 135 6.69 14.37 12.35
CA MET A 135 7.38 14.01 13.59
C MET A 135 8.41 12.90 13.37
N GLY A 136 8.07 11.88 12.58
CA GLY A 136 9.00 10.80 12.24
C GLY A 136 10.22 11.28 11.45
N ILE A 137 10.02 12.18 10.49
CA ILE A 137 11.09 12.79 9.69
C ILE A 137 12.00 13.64 10.59
N GLU A 138 11.43 14.50 11.43
CA GLU A 138 12.18 15.35 12.35
C GLU A 138 12.96 14.53 13.38
N ALA A 139 12.36 13.48 13.93
CA ALA A 139 13.02 12.55 14.85
C ALA A 139 14.22 11.87 14.17
N ALA A 140 14.02 11.31 12.97
CA ALA A 140 15.10 10.64 12.25
C ALA A 140 16.23 11.61 11.86
N ARG A 141 15.92 12.84 11.43
CA ARG A 141 16.92 13.88 11.13
C ARG A 141 17.74 14.30 12.35
N LYS A 142 17.17 14.24 13.56
CA LYS A 142 17.92 14.51 14.80
C LYS A 142 18.91 13.40 15.13
N VAL A 143 18.55 12.14 14.88
CA VAL A 143 19.41 11.00 15.20
C VAL A 143 20.44 10.72 14.08
N LEU A 144 20.09 10.97 12.81
CA LEU A 144 20.96 10.79 11.63
C LEU A 144 21.20 12.11 10.87
N PRO A 145 21.78 13.15 11.50
CA PRO A 145 21.83 14.50 10.92
C PRO A 145 22.70 14.64 9.66
N LYS A 146 23.57 13.67 9.40
CA LYS A 146 24.49 13.66 8.23
C LYS A 146 23.95 12.84 7.06
N VAL A 147 22.86 12.11 7.25
CA VAL A 147 22.30 11.21 6.25
C VAL A 147 21.20 11.94 5.46
N PRO A 148 21.15 11.86 4.13
CA PRO A 148 20.04 12.40 3.36
C PRO A 148 18.74 11.67 3.69
N HIS A 149 17.69 12.46 3.94
CA HIS A 149 16.34 11.96 4.14
C HIS A 149 15.50 12.26 2.90
N CYS A 150 14.72 11.29 2.43
CA CYS A 150 13.82 11.42 1.30
C CYS A 150 12.37 11.21 1.77
N ALA A 151 11.41 11.87 1.11
CA ALA A 151 9.99 11.70 1.34
C ALA A 151 9.33 11.10 0.10
N ILE A 152 8.57 10.03 0.30
CA ILE A 152 7.85 9.27 -0.72
C ILE A 152 6.36 9.38 -0.38
N MET A 153 5.62 10.08 -1.23
CA MET A 153 4.22 10.42 -0.95
C MET A 153 3.27 9.41 -1.57
N ASP A 154 2.32 8.87 -0.79
CA ASP A 154 1.27 7.99 -1.30
C ASP A 154 0.43 8.66 -2.40
N THR A 155 0.29 9.99 -2.35
CA THR A 155 -0.50 10.77 -3.32
C THR A 155 0.23 11.02 -4.65
N ALA A 156 1.55 10.77 -4.73
CA ALA A 156 2.37 11.18 -5.88
C ALA A 156 1.99 10.45 -7.17
N TRP A 157 1.78 9.12 -7.09
CA TRP A 157 1.34 8.28 -8.21
C TRP A 157 0.07 8.79 -8.90
N HIS A 158 -0.83 9.38 -8.12
CA HIS A 158 -2.14 9.85 -8.60
C HIS A 158 -2.11 11.25 -9.21
N GLN A 159 -0.97 11.95 -9.21
CA GLN A 159 -0.88 13.31 -9.75
C GLN A 159 -0.98 13.38 -11.28
N THR A 160 -1.05 12.23 -11.96
CA THR A 160 -1.37 12.12 -13.39
C THR A 160 -2.88 12.15 -13.68
N MET A 161 -3.73 12.10 -12.65
CA MET A 161 -5.18 12.05 -12.81
C MET A 161 -5.72 13.31 -13.51
N PRO A 162 -6.59 13.18 -14.53
CA PRO A 162 -7.18 14.31 -15.23
C PRO A 162 -8.19 15.07 -14.36
N SER A 163 -8.43 16.35 -14.69
CA SER A 163 -9.33 17.24 -13.93
C SER A 163 -10.74 16.70 -13.76
N MET A 164 -11.27 16.01 -14.77
CA MET A 164 -12.59 15.39 -14.69
C MET A 164 -12.70 14.29 -13.63
N ALA A 165 -11.59 13.64 -13.26
CA ALA A 165 -11.60 12.55 -12.28
C ALA A 165 -11.29 13.05 -10.85
N TYR A 166 -10.49 14.10 -10.71
CA TYR A 166 -10.16 14.64 -9.38
C TYR A 166 -11.10 15.73 -8.87
N THR A 167 -11.88 16.36 -9.75
CA THR A 167 -12.78 17.46 -9.35
C THR A 167 -14.08 16.91 -8.80
N TYR A 168 -14.40 17.23 -7.55
CA TYR A 168 -15.72 16.97 -7.01
C TYR A 168 -16.74 17.99 -7.53
N ALA A 169 -18.00 17.57 -7.70
CA ALA A 169 -19.13 18.43 -8.05
C ALA A 169 -19.60 19.26 -6.83
N LEU A 170 -18.69 20.08 -6.30
CA LEU A 170 -18.86 20.96 -5.13
C LEU A 170 -18.59 22.42 -5.54
N PRO A 171 -18.87 23.42 -4.69
CA PRO A 171 -18.48 24.80 -4.97
C PRO A 171 -17.01 24.88 -5.37
N TYR A 172 -16.73 25.39 -6.57
CA TYR A 172 -15.38 25.37 -7.13
C TYR A 172 -14.38 26.17 -6.29
N SER A 173 -14.85 27.12 -5.47
CA SER A 173 -14.02 27.82 -4.49
C SER A 173 -13.38 26.88 -3.46
N TRP A 174 -13.99 25.74 -3.11
CA TRP A 174 -13.38 24.79 -2.18
C TRP A 174 -12.17 24.09 -2.79
N TYR A 175 -12.20 23.82 -4.09
CA TYR A 175 -11.02 23.37 -4.80
C TYR A 175 -9.95 24.47 -4.84
N ARG A 176 -10.32 25.66 -5.34
CA ARG A 176 -9.39 26.78 -5.53
C ARG A 176 -8.74 27.28 -4.25
N ASP A 177 -9.51 27.40 -3.18
CA ASP A 177 -9.11 28.10 -1.95
C ASP A 177 -8.66 27.13 -0.84
N HIS A 178 -9.07 25.85 -0.91
CA HIS A 178 -8.80 24.84 0.13
C HIS A 178 -8.24 23.51 -0.41
N GLY A 179 -8.00 23.39 -1.72
CA GLY A 179 -7.45 22.18 -2.32
C GLY A 179 -8.36 20.95 -2.21
N VAL A 180 -9.69 21.14 -2.12
CA VAL A 180 -10.65 20.03 -2.10
C VAL A 180 -10.73 19.38 -3.47
N ARG A 181 -10.06 18.23 -3.59
CA ARG A 181 -10.01 17.37 -4.78
C ARG A 181 -9.72 15.93 -4.37
N ARG A 182 -9.88 15.00 -5.30
CA ARG A 182 -9.32 13.66 -5.16
C ARG A 182 -7.79 13.73 -5.19
N TYR A 183 -7.15 13.13 -4.19
CA TYR A 183 -5.70 12.92 -4.18
C TYR A 183 -5.36 11.44 -4.36
N GLY A 184 -6.08 10.53 -3.68
CA GLY A 184 -5.77 9.11 -3.72
C GLY A 184 -4.58 8.71 -2.84
N PHE A 185 -4.55 7.45 -2.41
CA PHE A 185 -3.51 6.91 -1.52
C PHE A 185 -3.11 5.49 -1.96
N HIS A 186 -2.17 4.86 -1.25
CA HIS A 186 -1.54 3.59 -1.65
C HIS A 186 -0.79 3.67 -3.00
N GLY A 187 -0.31 4.87 -3.37
CA GLY A 187 0.33 5.12 -4.66
C GLY A 187 1.57 4.27 -4.92
N THR A 188 2.40 4.03 -3.91
CA THR A 188 3.58 3.14 -4.01
C THR A 188 3.17 1.70 -4.34
N SER A 189 2.11 1.20 -3.71
CA SER A 189 1.56 -0.13 -4.00
C SER A 189 1.01 -0.23 -5.41
N PHE A 190 0.24 0.78 -5.84
CA PHE A 190 -0.28 0.84 -7.21
C PHE A 190 0.83 0.94 -8.25
N LEU A 191 1.86 1.75 -7.99
CA LEU A 191 3.03 1.85 -8.85
C LEU A 191 3.71 0.49 -9.03
N TYR A 192 4.05 -0.18 -7.92
CA TYR A 192 4.71 -1.49 -7.96
C TYR A 192 3.88 -2.49 -8.76
N THR A 193 2.61 -2.64 -8.39
CA THR A 193 1.73 -3.67 -8.97
C THR A 193 1.34 -3.38 -10.41
N ALA A 194 1.18 -2.11 -10.83
CA ALA A 194 0.94 -1.75 -12.22
C ALA A 194 2.12 -2.17 -13.11
N LYS A 195 3.33 -1.84 -12.69
CA LYS A 195 4.56 -2.17 -13.43
C LYS A 195 4.83 -3.67 -13.45
N ARG A 196 4.62 -4.37 -12.33
CA ARG A 196 4.71 -5.84 -12.27
C ARG A 196 3.70 -6.51 -13.19
N ALA A 197 2.44 -6.10 -13.16
CA ALA A 197 1.41 -6.67 -14.01
C ALA A 197 1.72 -6.49 -15.50
N ALA A 198 2.29 -5.35 -15.91
CA ALA A 198 2.75 -5.17 -17.28
C ALA A 198 3.84 -6.17 -17.69
N VAL A 199 4.81 -6.45 -16.80
CA VAL A 199 5.84 -7.48 -17.02
C VAL A 199 5.21 -8.86 -17.17
N LEU A 200 4.25 -9.23 -16.31
CA LEU A 200 3.54 -10.51 -16.38
C LEU A 200 2.69 -10.64 -17.65
N LEU A 201 2.17 -9.54 -18.18
CA LEU A 201 1.47 -9.48 -19.47
C LEU A 201 2.43 -9.53 -20.67
N GLY A 202 3.74 -9.37 -20.46
CA GLY A 202 4.73 -9.24 -21.53
C GLY A 202 4.57 -7.98 -22.37
N LYS A 203 4.13 -6.88 -21.75
CA LYS A 203 3.84 -5.61 -22.40
C LYS A 203 4.69 -4.49 -21.81
N ASP A 204 4.91 -3.44 -22.60
CA ASP A 204 5.39 -2.17 -22.06
C ASP A 204 4.33 -1.61 -21.08
N PRO A 205 4.71 -1.13 -19.88
CA PRO A 205 3.76 -0.57 -18.93
C PRO A 205 2.88 0.56 -19.47
N PHE A 206 3.38 1.35 -20.41
CA PHE A 206 2.65 2.44 -21.08
C PHE A 206 1.71 1.93 -22.19
N GLU A 207 1.68 0.63 -22.46
CA GLU A 207 0.77 -0.06 -23.38
C GLU A 207 -0.22 -0.99 -22.64
N THR A 208 -0.44 -0.75 -21.35
CA THR A 208 -1.38 -1.51 -20.52
C THR A 208 -2.46 -0.66 -19.89
N ASN A 209 -3.67 -1.24 -19.80
CA ASN A 209 -4.80 -0.73 -19.03
C ASN A 209 -5.15 -1.73 -17.93
N ILE A 210 -5.06 -1.30 -16.67
CA ILE A 210 -5.14 -2.22 -15.53
C ILE A 210 -6.06 -1.63 -14.47
N VAL A 211 -6.89 -2.48 -13.86
CA VAL A 211 -7.57 -2.14 -12.61
C VAL A 211 -6.89 -2.85 -11.46
N ILE A 212 -6.43 -2.09 -10.47
CA ILE A 212 -5.72 -2.65 -9.32
C ILE A 212 -6.57 -2.47 -8.08
N ALA A 213 -6.85 -3.56 -7.39
CA ALA A 213 -7.55 -3.64 -6.12
C ALA A 213 -6.55 -3.90 -4.99
N HIS A 214 -6.12 -2.85 -4.31
CA HIS A 214 -5.34 -2.94 -3.07
C HIS A 214 -6.31 -3.18 -1.91
N ILE A 215 -6.44 -4.42 -1.44
CA ILE A 215 -7.41 -4.80 -0.42
C ILE A 215 -6.67 -5.22 0.86
N GLY A 216 -6.69 -4.34 1.84
CA GLY A 216 -6.18 -4.59 3.20
C GLY A 216 -7.17 -4.07 4.24
N ASN A 217 -6.66 -3.69 5.42
CA ASN A 217 -7.50 -3.03 6.42
C ASN A 217 -7.99 -1.66 5.94
N GLY A 218 -7.14 -0.93 5.22
CA GLY A 218 -7.55 0.11 4.27
C GLY A 218 -7.59 -0.50 2.87
N ALA A 219 -8.58 -0.11 2.06
CA ALA A 219 -8.77 -0.69 0.73
C ALA A 219 -9.05 0.39 -0.31
N SER A 220 -8.45 0.27 -1.49
CA SER A 220 -8.67 1.19 -2.60
C SER A 220 -8.53 0.48 -3.95
N VAL A 221 -9.19 1.03 -4.97
CA VAL A 221 -9.01 0.62 -6.37
C VAL A 221 -8.35 1.75 -7.15
N CYS A 222 -7.49 1.44 -8.11
CA CYS A 222 -6.91 2.39 -9.05
C CYS A 222 -7.21 1.97 -10.49
N ALA A 223 -7.63 2.92 -11.32
CA ALA A 223 -7.66 2.79 -12.76
C ALA A 223 -6.31 3.24 -13.32
N VAL A 224 -5.62 2.34 -14.03
CA VAL A 224 -4.37 2.63 -14.72
C VAL A 224 -4.64 2.58 -16.21
N LYS A 225 -4.28 3.65 -16.93
CA LYS A 225 -4.37 3.72 -18.38
C LYS A 225 -3.03 4.14 -18.94
N ASN A 226 -2.48 3.35 -19.88
CA ASN A 226 -1.17 3.60 -20.46
C ASN A 226 -0.11 3.89 -19.38
N GLY A 227 -0.05 3.06 -18.34
CA GLY A 227 0.98 3.12 -17.30
C GLY A 227 0.88 4.28 -16.31
N VAL A 228 -0.19 5.08 -16.33
CA VAL A 228 -0.42 6.20 -15.40
C VAL A 228 -1.78 6.07 -14.67
N SER A 229 -1.86 6.62 -13.46
CA SER A 229 -3.12 6.70 -12.72
C SER A 229 -4.09 7.67 -13.40
N VAL A 230 -5.30 7.21 -13.72
CA VAL A 230 -6.35 8.04 -14.29
C VAL A 230 -7.59 8.17 -13.40
N ASP A 231 -7.73 7.31 -12.39
CA ASP A 231 -8.75 7.40 -11.35
C ASP A 231 -8.33 6.54 -10.14
N THR A 232 -8.86 6.84 -8.95
CA THR A 232 -8.74 5.96 -7.78
C THR A 232 -9.88 6.18 -6.77
N SER A 233 -10.25 5.13 -6.04
CA SER A 233 -11.47 5.14 -5.23
C SER A 233 -11.35 6.03 -4.01
N MET A 234 -10.15 6.15 -3.43
CA MET A 234 -9.93 7.07 -2.31
C MET A 234 -9.89 8.51 -2.79
N GLY A 235 -10.29 9.40 -1.89
CA GLY A 235 -10.67 10.77 -2.20
C GLY A 235 -9.64 11.81 -1.83
N LEU A 236 -10.17 12.92 -1.29
CA LEU A 236 -9.43 13.86 -0.45
C LEU A 236 -8.81 13.15 0.77
N THR A 237 -9.54 12.19 1.34
CA THR A 237 -9.11 11.41 2.50
C THR A 237 -9.17 9.91 2.22
N PRO A 238 -8.52 9.07 3.05
CA PRO A 238 -8.59 7.60 2.93
C PRO A 238 -9.95 6.98 3.30
N LEU A 239 -11.02 7.79 3.42
CA LEU A 239 -12.36 7.34 3.80
C LEU A 239 -13.23 6.94 2.60
N GLU A 240 -13.09 7.64 1.46
CA GLU A 240 -13.90 7.40 0.26
C GLU A 240 -13.58 6.04 -0.39
N GLY A 241 -14.57 5.47 -1.08
CA GLY A 241 -14.39 4.33 -1.97
C GLY A 241 -14.94 3.03 -1.40
N LEU A 242 -14.02 2.07 -1.24
CA LEU A 242 -14.36 0.71 -0.84
C LEU A 242 -14.84 0.61 0.61
N ILE A 243 -15.59 -0.46 0.90
CA ILE A 243 -15.77 -0.92 2.28
C ILE A 243 -14.40 -1.35 2.81
N MET A 244 -14.03 -0.91 4.00
CA MET A 244 -12.74 -1.22 4.61
C MET A 244 -12.95 -1.90 5.97
N GLY A 245 -11.87 -2.12 6.72
CA GLY A 245 -11.94 -2.68 8.08
C GLY A 245 -12.91 -1.95 8.98
N THR A 246 -12.67 -0.65 9.17
CA THR A 246 -13.45 0.20 10.09
C THR A 246 -14.01 1.46 9.43
N ARG A 247 -13.74 1.65 8.14
CA ARG A 247 -14.14 2.83 7.35
C ARG A 247 -15.32 2.51 6.46
N CYS A 248 -16.27 3.44 6.35
CA CYS A 248 -17.52 3.22 5.62
C CYS A 248 -17.37 3.11 4.10
N GLY A 249 -16.34 3.72 3.51
CA GLY A 249 -16.28 3.90 2.07
C GLY A 249 -17.33 4.90 1.60
N ASP A 250 -17.74 4.77 0.34
CA ASP A 250 -18.84 5.55 -0.23
C ASP A 250 -20.16 5.32 0.53
N ILE A 251 -20.82 6.42 0.86
CA ILE A 251 -22.18 6.49 1.41
C ILE A 251 -22.87 7.73 0.82
N ASP A 252 -24.19 7.83 0.98
CA ASP A 252 -24.91 9.06 0.66
C ASP A 252 -24.41 10.21 1.57
N PRO A 253 -23.95 11.35 1.00
CA PRO A 253 -23.48 12.51 1.77
C PRO A 253 -24.51 13.09 2.76
N ALA A 254 -25.81 12.80 2.61
CA ALA A 254 -26.84 13.23 3.54
C ALA A 254 -26.92 12.39 4.82
N ILE A 255 -26.41 11.14 4.81
CA ILE A 255 -26.48 10.21 5.96
C ILE A 255 -25.78 10.78 7.22
N PRO A 256 -24.54 11.32 7.15
CA PRO A 256 -23.89 11.88 8.33
C PRO A 256 -24.72 12.96 9.01
N PHE A 257 -25.28 13.91 8.23
CA PHE A 257 -26.11 14.99 8.77
C PHE A 257 -27.43 14.47 9.35
N TYR A 258 -28.07 13.52 8.66
CA TYR A 258 -29.28 12.87 9.14
C TYR A 258 -29.04 12.21 10.51
N MET A 259 -27.94 11.45 10.64
CA MET A 259 -27.61 10.76 11.88
C MET A 259 -27.23 11.72 13.00
N MET A 260 -26.41 12.75 12.72
CA MET A 260 -26.07 13.78 13.70
C MET A 260 -27.33 14.46 14.26
N ASN A 261 -28.28 14.82 13.40
CA ASN A 261 -29.55 15.42 13.82
C ASN A 261 -30.43 14.46 14.65
N ARG A 262 -30.32 13.15 14.41
CA ARG A 262 -31.10 12.13 15.13
C ARG A 262 -30.50 11.75 16.48
N THR A 263 -29.17 11.68 16.58
CA THR A 263 -28.47 11.16 17.77
C THR A 263 -27.83 12.26 18.61
N GLY A 264 -27.79 13.50 18.11
CA GLY A 264 -27.08 14.60 18.76
C GLY A 264 -25.55 14.47 18.70
N MET A 265 -25.02 13.60 17.84
CA MET A 265 -23.58 13.42 17.69
C MET A 265 -22.90 14.70 17.18
N SER A 266 -21.73 14.99 17.73
CA SER A 266 -20.89 16.07 17.23
C SER A 266 -20.26 15.71 15.86
N PRO A 267 -19.77 16.69 15.09
CA PRO A 267 -18.99 16.41 13.87
C PRO A 267 -17.80 15.48 14.13
N ALA A 268 -17.11 15.63 15.26
CA ALA A 268 -15.98 14.78 15.63
C ALA A 268 -16.40 13.33 15.94
N ASP A 269 -17.54 13.14 16.62
CA ASP A 269 -18.10 11.80 16.86
C ASP A 269 -18.52 11.12 15.56
N MET A 270 -19.09 11.89 14.63
CA MET A 270 -19.45 11.40 13.30
C MET A 270 -18.20 11.02 12.49
N GLU A 271 -17.19 11.87 12.42
CA GLU A 271 -15.91 11.57 11.76
C GLU A 271 -15.27 10.28 12.33
N SER A 272 -15.23 10.17 13.66
CA SER A 272 -14.76 8.98 14.36
C SER A 272 -15.58 7.75 14.02
N THR A 273 -16.91 7.88 13.92
CA THR A 273 -17.82 6.77 13.58
C THR A 273 -17.59 6.27 12.16
N LEU A 274 -17.49 7.19 11.20
CA LEU A 274 -17.21 6.85 9.79
C LEU A 274 -15.83 6.21 9.59
N ASN A 275 -14.83 6.58 10.40
CA ASN A 275 -13.46 6.07 10.27
C ASN A 275 -13.13 4.82 11.12
N LYS A 276 -13.76 4.67 12.29
CA LYS A 276 -13.35 3.68 13.31
C LYS A 276 -14.45 2.69 13.72
N LYS A 277 -15.72 2.97 13.38
CA LYS A 277 -16.87 2.15 13.81
C LYS A 277 -17.75 1.68 12.64
N SER A 278 -17.28 1.86 11.41
CA SER A 278 -18.01 1.52 10.17
C SER A 278 -17.33 0.36 9.44
N GLY A 279 -17.52 0.23 8.13
CA GLY A 279 -16.88 -0.81 7.34
C GLY A 279 -17.40 -2.20 7.67
N VAL A 280 -16.56 -3.23 7.49
CA VAL A 280 -16.92 -4.61 7.86
C VAL A 280 -17.19 -4.74 9.37
N LEU A 281 -16.50 -3.96 10.21
CA LEU A 281 -16.79 -3.90 11.64
C LEU A 281 -18.21 -3.38 11.92
N GLY A 282 -18.63 -2.34 11.21
CA GLY A 282 -19.97 -1.78 11.38
C GLY A 282 -21.07 -2.74 10.93
N ILE A 283 -20.83 -3.56 9.90
CA ILE A 283 -21.81 -4.54 9.38
C ILE A 283 -21.89 -5.76 10.31
N THR A 284 -20.73 -6.28 10.73
CA THR A 284 -20.66 -7.49 11.56
C THR A 284 -20.83 -7.23 13.05
N GLU A 285 -20.80 -5.95 13.46
CA GLU A 285 -20.81 -5.46 14.85
C GLU A 285 -19.66 -5.97 15.74
N ARG A 286 -18.75 -6.78 15.18
CA ARG A 286 -17.79 -7.56 15.97
C ARG A 286 -16.41 -7.72 15.32
N PHE A 287 -16.36 -7.99 14.02
CA PHE A 287 -15.14 -8.47 13.37
C PHE A 287 -14.52 -7.41 12.46
N VAL A 288 -13.19 -7.33 12.48
CA VAL A 288 -12.39 -6.51 11.54
C VAL A 288 -11.56 -7.43 10.63
N ASP A 289 -11.06 -8.53 11.18
CA ASP A 289 -10.26 -9.52 10.46
C ASP A 289 -11.15 -10.36 9.55
N ARG A 290 -10.81 -10.43 8.26
CA ARG A 290 -11.61 -11.16 7.27
C ARG A 290 -11.64 -12.66 7.56
N ARG A 291 -10.61 -13.22 8.20
CA ARG A 291 -10.59 -14.64 8.55
C ARG A 291 -11.69 -14.99 9.55
N ASP A 292 -11.85 -14.15 10.58
CA ASP A 292 -12.92 -14.33 11.57
C ASP A 292 -14.31 -14.17 10.93
N ILE A 293 -14.45 -13.27 9.95
CA ILE A 293 -15.68 -13.07 9.17
C ILE A 293 -15.98 -14.30 8.30
N GLU A 294 -14.98 -14.83 7.58
CA GLU A 294 -15.13 -16.03 6.75
C GLU A 294 -15.52 -17.25 7.59
N ASP A 295 -14.89 -17.44 8.76
CA ASP A 295 -15.21 -18.51 9.70
C ASP A 295 -16.63 -18.37 10.27
N ALA A 296 -17.07 -17.14 10.59
CA ALA A 296 -18.42 -16.87 11.09
C ALA A 296 -19.49 -17.10 10.00
N ALA A 297 -19.23 -16.65 8.77
CA ALA A 297 -20.12 -16.88 7.63
C ALA A 297 -20.28 -18.38 7.34
N ALA A 298 -19.19 -19.16 7.40
CA ALA A 298 -19.24 -20.61 7.27
C ALA A 298 -20.05 -21.32 8.37
N GLN A 299 -20.19 -20.68 9.53
CA GLN A 299 -21.02 -21.15 10.66
C GLN A 299 -22.48 -20.64 10.59
N GLY A 300 -22.85 -19.91 9.53
CA GLY A 300 -24.21 -19.42 9.30
C GLY A 300 -24.50 -18.02 9.85
N ASP A 301 -23.48 -17.22 10.20
CA ASP A 301 -23.67 -15.82 10.57
C ASP A 301 -24.05 -14.98 9.34
N GLU A 302 -25.30 -14.51 9.31
CA GLU A 302 -25.86 -13.74 8.19
C GLU A 302 -25.19 -12.37 8.01
N LEU A 303 -24.74 -11.71 9.10
CA LEU A 303 -24.07 -10.41 9.01
C LEU A 303 -22.63 -10.57 8.50
N ALA A 304 -21.96 -11.65 8.87
CA ALA A 304 -20.66 -11.99 8.32
C ALA A 304 -20.75 -12.24 6.80
N GLN A 305 -21.73 -13.03 6.36
CA GLN A 305 -21.98 -13.26 4.93
C GLN A 305 -22.34 -11.97 4.19
N LEU A 306 -23.24 -11.15 4.77
CA LEU A 306 -23.60 -9.84 4.22
C LEU A 306 -22.36 -8.94 4.05
N SER A 307 -21.44 -8.94 5.02
CA SER A 307 -20.21 -8.15 4.94
C SER A 307 -19.33 -8.58 3.76
N ILE A 308 -19.13 -9.88 3.56
CA ILE A 308 -18.36 -10.43 2.42
C ILE A 308 -19.02 -10.03 1.09
N ASP A 309 -20.34 -10.22 0.99
CA ASP A 309 -21.09 -9.91 -0.21
C ASP A 309 -21.07 -8.41 -0.53
N ALA A 310 -21.25 -7.56 0.48
CA ALA A 310 -21.21 -6.11 0.31
C ALA A 310 -19.81 -5.60 -0.09
N GLU A 311 -18.75 -6.13 0.52
CA GLU A 311 -17.36 -5.77 0.20
C GLU A 311 -17.03 -6.18 -1.24
N GLY A 312 -17.25 -7.44 -1.60
CA GLY A 312 -17.00 -7.94 -2.95
C GLY A 312 -17.87 -7.25 -4.01
N TYR A 313 -19.15 -6.97 -3.72
CA TYR A 313 -20.04 -6.22 -4.61
C TYR A 313 -19.51 -4.81 -4.88
N ARG A 314 -19.02 -4.12 -3.86
CA ARG A 314 -18.41 -2.77 -3.99
C ARG A 314 -17.18 -2.82 -4.89
N ILE A 315 -16.28 -3.80 -4.67
CA ILE A 315 -15.09 -3.99 -5.50
C ILE A 315 -15.48 -4.26 -6.95
N ARG A 316 -16.45 -5.15 -7.20
CA ARG A 316 -16.95 -5.45 -8.54
C ARG A 316 -17.45 -4.21 -9.27
N LYS A 317 -18.22 -3.35 -8.59
CA LYS A 317 -18.69 -2.08 -9.16
C LYS A 317 -17.54 -1.18 -9.58
N TYR A 318 -16.50 -1.07 -8.74
CA TYR A 318 -15.31 -0.29 -9.06
C TYR A 318 -14.54 -0.87 -10.25
N ILE A 319 -14.42 -2.21 -10.35
CA ILE A 319 -13.81 -2.85 -11.52
C ILE A 319 -14.55 -2.49 -12.81
N GLY A 320 -15.89 -2.61 -12.81
CA GLY A 320 -16.71 -2.23 -13.96
C GLY A 320 -16.60 -0.75 -14.31
N ALA A 321 -16.70 0.13 -13.30
CA ALA A 321 -16.57 1.58 -13.48
C ALA A 321 -15.21 1.98 -14.07
N TYR A 322 -14.14 1.37 -13.59
CA TYR A 322 -12.79 1.71 -14.03
C TYR A 322 -12.40 1.08 -15.36
N ALA A 323 -12.92 -0.11 -15.68
CA ALA A 323 -12.82 -0.62 -17.03
C ALA A 323 -13.53 0.29 -18.06
N ALA A 324 -14.67 0.88 -17.69
CA ALA A 324 -15.33 1.89 -18.51
C ALA A 324 -14.51 3.18 -18.62
N ALA A 325 -13.90 3.64 -17.51
CA ALA A 325 -13.06 4.84 -17.49
C ALA A 325 -11.79 4.70 -18.34
N THR A 326 -11.19 3.51 -18.40
CA THR A 326 -10.01 3.25 -19.24
C THR A 326 -10.37 2.96 -20.69
N GLY A 327 -11.59 2.46 -20.96
CA GLY A 327 -12.04 2.03 -22.29
C GLY A 327 -11.72 0.56 -22.59
N GLY A 328 -11.69 -0.28 -21.56
CA GLY A 328 -11.21 -1.67 -21.61
C GLY A 328 -9.95 -1.85 -20.75
N ILE A 329 -9.69 -3.10 -20.35
CA ILE A 329 -8.57 -3.47 -19.47
C ILE A 329 -7.91 -4.76 -19.96
N ASP A 330 -6.60 -4.87 -19.73
CA ASP A 330 -5.80 -6.07 -19.96
C ASP A 330 -5.80 -6.98 -18.73
N ALA A 331 -5.86 -6.39 -17.54
CA ALA A 331 -5.84 -7.13 -16.29
C ALA A 331 -6.59 -6.47 -15.13
N VAL A 332 -7.03 -7.31 -14.20
CA VAL A 332 -7.34 -6.95 -12.82
C VAL A 332 -6.24 -7.48 -11.91
N VAL A 333 -5.78 -6.69 -10.96
CA VAL A 333 -4.76 -7.10 -9.98
C VAL A 333 -5.34 -7.02 -8.58
N PHE A 334 -5.21 -8.09 -7.80
CA PHE A 334 -5.46 -8.08 -6.36
C PHE A 334 -4.12 -8.05 -5.60
N THR A 335 -4.04 -7.18 -4.60
CA THR A 335 -2.85 -7.01 -3.78
C THR A 335 -3.21 -6.63 -2.34
N ALA A 336 -2.19 -6.51 -1.49
CA ALA A 336 -2.27 -6.27 -0.05
C ALA A 336 -2.89 -7.45 0.73
N GLY A 337 -2.88 -7.36 2.06
CA GLY A 337 -3.07 -8.52 2.93
C GLY A 337 -4.33 -9.35 2.68
N VAL A 338 -5.48 -8.72 2.39
CA VAL A 338 -6.73 -9.41 2.08
C VAL A 338 -6.78 -9.80 0.59
N GLY A 339 -6.36 -8.93 -0.32
CA GLY A 339 -6.34 -9.23 -1.76
C GLY A 339 -5.41 -10.39 -2.12
N GLU A 340 -4.32 -10.56 -1.37
CA GLU A 340 -3.35 -11.66 -1.53
C GLU A 340 -3.85 -13.00 -0.97
N ARG A 341 -4.74 -12.99 0.02
CA ARG A 341 -5.05 -14.18 0.84
C ARG A 341 -6.53 -14.49 1.02
N GLY A 342 -7.44 -13.67 0.52
CA GLY A 342 -8.88 -13.85 0.62
C GLY A 342 -9.49 -14.31 -0.72
N PRO A 343 -9.51 -15.61 -1.03
CA PRO A 343 -10.13 -16.10 -2.26
C PRO A 343 -11.62 -15.76 -2.32
N GLN A 344 -12.34 -15.79 -1.20
CA GLN A 344 -13.76 -15.51 -1.16
C GLN A 344 -14.10 -14.09 -1.64
N VAL A 345 -13.38 -13.06 -1.15
CA VAL A 345 -13.60 -11.68 -1.61
C VAL A 345 -13.27 -11.53 -3.09
N ARG A 346 -12.25 -12.22 -3.62
CA ARG A 346 -11.91 -12.21 -5.04
C ARG A 346 -13.00 -12.87 -5.89
N THR A 347 -13.53 -14.02 -5.46
CA THR A 347 -14.64 -14.70 -6.13
C THR A 347 -15.85 -13.77 -6.23
N VAL A 348 -16.26 -13.12 -5.13
CA VAL A 348 -17.40 -12.19 -5.15
C VAL A 348 -17.12 -10.96 -6.02
N ALA A 349 -15.90 -10.40 -5.95
CA ALA A 349 -15.49 -9.25 -6.73
C ALA A 349 -15.46 -9.50 -8.25
N LEU A 350 -15.11 -10.71 -8.69
CA LEU A 350 -15.05 -11.09 -10.10
C LEU A 350 -16.33 -11.74 -10.63
N ARG A 351 -17.23 -12.18 -9.73
CA ARG A 351 -18.48 -12.86 -10.09
C ARG A 351 -19.28 -12.08 -11.12
N GLY A 352 -19.56 -12.71 -12.26
CA GLY A 352 -20.40 -12.14 -13.31
C GLY A 352 -19.69 -11.14 -14.24
N LEU A 353 -18.35 -11.05 -14.21
CA LEU A 353 -17.58 -10.19 -15.11
C LEU A 353 -17.11 -10.89 -16.41
N SER A 354 -17.62 -12.09 -16.71
CA SER A 354 -17.27 -12.83 -17.94
C SER A 354 -17.69 -12.10 -19.21
N TYR A 355 -18.75 -11.29 -19.18
CA TYR A 355 -19.14 -10.43 -20.31
C TYR A 355 -18.10 -9.36 -20.65
N MET A 356 -17.18 -9.07 -19.73
CA MET A 356 -16.03 -8.18 -19.93
C MET A 356 -14.73 -8.94 -20.22
N GLY A 357 -14.81 -10.26 -20.43
CA GLY A 357 -13.65 -11.11 -20.71
C GLY A 357 -12.85 -11.54 -19.48
N ILE A 358 -13.43 -11.49 -18.28
CA ILE A 358 -12.79 -12.02 -17.05
C ILE A 358 -13.46 -13.34 -16.67
N THR A 359 -12.77 -14.45 -16.91
CA THR A 359 -13.21 -15.80 -16.53
C THR A 359 -12.29 -16.33 -15.42
N ILE A 360 -12.79 -16.33 -14.19
CA ILE A 360 -12.08 -16.86 -13.02
C ILE A 360 -11.98 -18.38 -13.09
N ASP A 361 -10.85 -18.91 -12.64
CA ASP A 361 -10.66 -20.32 -12.31
C ASP A 361 -10.70 -20.44 -10.78
N GLU A 362 -11.78 -21.03 -10.24
CA GLU A 362 -12.01 -21.08 -8.79
C GLU A 362 -10.93 -21.92 -8.08
N GLU A 363 -10.40 -22.98 -8.70
CA GLU A 363 -9.33 -23.80 -8.10
C GLU A 363 -8.04 -22.98 -8.01
N ARG A 364 -7.67 -22.27 -9.09
CA ARG A 364 -6.50 -21.36 -9.05
C ARG A 364 -6.70 -20.25 -8.02
N ASN A 365 -7.91 -19.71 -7.92
CA ASN A 365 -8.23 -18.67 -6.95
C ASN A 365 -8.05 -19.17 -5.51
N ASP A 366 -8.57 -20.33 -5.16
CA ASP A 366 -8.45 -20.93 -3.83
C ASP A 366 -7.00 -21.26 -3.46
N LEU A 367 -6.22 -21.76 -4.44
CA LEU A 367 -4.79 -22.03 -4.26
C LEU A 367 -3.96 -20.75 -4.04
N SER A 368 -4.40 -19.63 -4.61
CA SER A 368 -3.72 -18.33 -4.58
C SER A 368 -3.85 -17.62 -3.22
N MET A 369 -3.29 -18.23 -2.18
CA MET A 369 -3.21 -17.71 -0.81
C MET A 369 -1.75 -17.62 -0.34
N THR A 370 -0.95 -16.82 -1.05
CA THR A 370 0.48 -16.65 -0.77
C THR A 370 0.88 -15.17 -0.87
N ARG A 371 1.91 -14.79 -0.11
CA ARG A 371 2.60 -13.50 -0.25
C ARG A 371 3.97 -13.63 -0.92
N ASN A 372 4.33 -14.86 -1.32
CA ASN A 372 5.67 -15.24 -1.74
C ASN A 372 5.74 -15.56 -3.25
N ALA A 373 4.63 -15.42 -3.97
CA ALA A 373 4.59 -15.60 -5.42
C ALA A 373 3.54 -14.67 -6.05
N GLU A 374 3.76 -14.39 -7.34
CA GLU A 374 2.78 -13.74 -8.21
C GLU A 374 2.02 -14.86 -8.93
N THR A 375 0.68 -14.82 -8.90
CA THR A 375 -0.17 -15.91 -9.42
C THR A 375 -1.24 -15.38 -10.38
N VAL A 376 -1.75 -16.26 -11.23
CA VAL A 376 -2.90 -16.00 -12.12
C VAL A 376 -4.10 -16.83 -11.65
N ILE A 377 -5.25 -16.18 -11.55
CA ILE A 377 -6.50 -16.81 -11.06
C ILE A 377 -7.60 -16.86 -12.12
N THR A 378 -7.29 -16.51 -13.37
CA THR A 378 -8.18 -16.71 -14.52
C THR A 378 -7.84 -17.99 -15.27
N THR A 379 -8.81 -18.48 -16.04
CA THR A 379 -8.57 -19.53 -17.04
C THR A 379 -7.61 -19.05 -18.12
N ASP A 380 -7.00 -20.00 -18.85
CA ASP A 380 -6.00 -19.69 -19.88
C ASP A 380 -6.61 -18.92 -21.06
N ASP A 381 -7.87 -19.21 -21.39
CA ASP A 381 -8.65 -18.58 -22.46
C ASP A 381 -9.28 -17.22 -22.07
N SER A 382 -9.22 -16.82 -20.80
CA SER A 382 -9.72 -15.50 -20.35
C SER A 382 -8.98 -14.36 -21.07
N PRO A 383 -9.67 -13.50 -21.84
CA PRO A 383 -9.05 -12.38 -22.55
C PRO A 383 -8.41 -11.33 -21.62
N VAL A 384 -9.05 -11.07 -20.48
CA VAL A 384 -8.55 -10.22 -19.41
C VAL A 384 -8.01 -11.12 -18.32
N LYS A 385 -6.77 -10.88 -17.87
CA LYS A 385 -6.16 -11.68 -16.79
C LYS A 385 -6.53 -11.13 -15.41
N ALA A 386 -6.67 -12.01 -14.43
CA ALA A 386 -6.69 -11.59 -13.03
C ALA A 386 -5.45 -12.15 -12.33
N PHE A 387 -4.64 -11.25 -11.78
CA PHE A 387 -3.42 -11.59 -11.06
C PHE A 387 -3.59 -11.34 -9.57
N VAL A 388 -2.90 -12.14 -8.76
CA VAL A 388 -2.62 -11.81 -7.36
C VAL A 388 -1.13 -11.49 -7.26
N ILE A 389 -0.81 -10.22 -6.98
CA ILE A 389 0.57 -9.72 -6.96
C ILE A 389 0.82 -9.15 -5.56
N PRO A 390 1.64 -9.80 -4.72
CA PRO A 390 1.99 -9.24 -3.42
C PRO A 390 2.75 -7.92 -3.58
N THR A 391 2.26 -6.84 -2.97
CA THR A 391 2.86 -5.51 -3.13
C THR A 391 4.24 -5.44 -2.46
N ASP A 392 5.12 -4.58 -2.95
CA ASP A 392 6.43 -4.30 -2.33
C ASP A 392 6.63 -2.77 -2.26
N GLU A 393 5.92 -2.14 -1.32
CA GLU A 393 5.93 -0.68 -1.16
C GLU A 393 7.30 -0.19 -0.69
N GLU A 394 7.93 -0.96 0.21
CA GLU A 394 9.23 -0.65 0.74
C GLU A 394 10.33 -0.72 -0.32
N LEU A 395 10.23 -1.62 -1.32
CA LEU A 395 11.14 -1.61 -2.46
C LEU A 395 10.99 -0.31 -3.28
N VAL A 396 9.77 0.15 -3.57
CA VAL A 396 9.56 1.44 -4.27
C VAL A 396 10.21 2.58 -3.50
N MET A 397 9.99 2.63 -2.19
CA MET A 397 10.61 3.65 -1.33
C MET A 397 12.14 3.58 -1.37
N THR A 398 12.69 2.36 -1.39
CA THR A 398 14.13 2.12 -1.46
C THR A 398 14.72 2.59 -2.80
N GLU A 399 14.08 2.25 -3.93
CA GLU A 399 14.55 2.66 -5.26
C GLU A 399 14.48 4.18 -5.44
N ASP A 400 13.37 4.80 -5.04
CA ASP A 400 13.18 6.25 -5.10
C ASP A 400 14.24 6.96 -4.25
N THR A 401 14.48 6.49 -3.02
CA THR A 401 15.48 7.06 -2.10
C THR A 401 16.88 6.95 -2.69
N TYR A 402 17.25 5.77 -3.22
CA TYR A 402 18.53 5.59 -3.90
C TYR A 402 18.69 6.55 -5.06
N ALA A 403 17.73 6.55 -5.99
CA ALA A 403 17.82 7.33 -7.21
C ALA A 403 17.82 8.84 -6.94
N LEU A 404 17.14 9.30 -5.88
CA LEU A 404 17.19 10.70 -5.45
C LEU A 404 18.59 11.10 -4.98
N VAL A 405 19.23 10.27 -4.16
CA VAL A 405 20.59 10.54 -3.64
C VAL A 405 21.64 10.52 -4.75
N GLU A 406 21.48 9.63 -5.74
CA GLU A 406 22.34 9.58 -6.92
C GLU A 406 22.01 10.65 -7.98
N GLY A 407 20.96 11.45 -7.78
CA GLY A 407 20.54 12.46 -8.75
C GLY A 407 20.00 11.90 -10.07
N THR A 408 19.54 10.65 -10.07
CA THR A 408 19.01 9.93 -11.26
C THR A 408 17.48 9.81 -11.27
N TYR A 409 16.80 10.24 -10.20
CA TYR A 409 15.35 10.15 -10.08
C TYR A 409 14.59 11.27 -10.80
N ASP A 410 13.49 10.90 -11.46
CA ASP A 410 12.44 11.80 -11.91
C ASP A 410 11.06 11.19 -11.61
N VAL A 411 9.97 11.83 -12.03
CA VAL A 411 8.62 11.27 -11.96
C VAL A 411 8.59 9.82 -12.46
N HIS A 412 7.71 8.99 -11.89
CA HIS A 412 7.65 7.56 -12.19
C HIS A 412 7.50 7.21 -13.68
N THR A 413 7.01 8.15 -14.51
CA THR A 413 6.89 7.97 -15.97
C THR A 413 8.22 8.09 -16.72
N LYS A 414 9.26 8.62 -16.07
CA LYS A 414 10.60 8.83 -16.60
C LYS A 414 11.66 8.09 -15.80
N PHE A 415 11.25 7.15 -14.95
CA PHE A 415 12.13 6.35 -14.13
C PHE A 415 11.84 4.86 -14.33
N THR A 416 12.91 4.08 -14.49
CA THR A 416 12.81 2.63 -14.71
C THR A 416 13.21 1.87 -13.45
N TYR A 417 12.21 1.43 -12.70
CA TYR A 417 12.36 0.54 -11.54
C TYR A 417 12.95 -0.83 -11.88
N SER A 418 13.70 -1.42 -10.95
CA SER A 418 14.34 -2.72 -11.10
C SER A 418 13.32 -3.86 -11.34
N PHE A 419 12.15 -3.76 -10.73
CA PHE A 419 11.06 -4.72 -10.87
C PHE A 419 10.31 -4.67 -12.20
N GLN A 420 10.67 -3.76 -13.12
CA GLN A 420 10.19 -3.78 -14.51
C GLN A 420 10.95 -4.78 -15.39
N LYS A 421 12.03 -5.39 -14.90
CA LYS A 421 12.75 -6.40 -15.67
C LYS A 421 12.04 -7.77 -15.60
N PRO A 422 11.95 -8.53 -16.71
CA PRO A 422 11.39 -9.88 -16.70
C PRO A 422 12.14 -10.87 -15.81
N ASP A 423 13.43 -10.65 -15.56
CA ASP A 423 14.28 -11.47 -14.70
C ASP A 423 14.30 -11.01 -13.23
N TYR A 424 13.49 -10.01 -12.86
CA TYR A 424 13.36 -9.59 -11.47
C TYR A 424 12.83 -10.72 -10.58
N VAL A 425 13.54 -10.97 -9.48
CA VAL A 425 13.14 -11.92 -8.44
C VAL A 425 13.28 -11.25 -7.08
N ASN A 426 12.18 -11.24 -6.31
CA ASN A 426 12.28 -10.95 -4.89
C ASN A 426 12.88 -12.18 -4.17
N THR A 427 14.10 -12.04 -3.69
CA THR A 427 14.91 -13.14 -3.13
C THR A 427 14.31 -13.74 -1.85
N GLU A 428 13.69 -12.92 -1.00
CA GLU A 428 13.04 -13.37 0.23
C GLU A 428 11.79 -14.21 -0.06
N ARG A 429 10.99 -13.77 -1.04
CA ARG A 429 9.81 -14.49 -1.52
C ARG A 429 10.22 -15.81 -2.17
N ALA A 430 11.23 -15.79 -3.04
CA ALA A 430 11.76 -16.99 -3.69
C ALA A 430 12.28 -18.03 -2.69
N ALA A 431 12.95 -17.61 -1.61
CA ALA A 431 13.39 -18.51 -0.55
C ALA A 431 12.23 -19.11 0.26
N SER A 432 11.07 -18.44 0.28
CA SER A 432 9.92 -18.81 1.10
C SER A 432 8.83 -19.57 0.32
N VAL A 433 8.75 -19.41 -1.00
CA VAL A 433 7.66 -19.96 -1.83
C VAL A 433 7.57 -21.48 -1.76
N GLY A 434 8.72 -22.18 -1.65
CA GLY A 434 8.73 -23.64 -1.52
C GLY A 434 7.97 -24.14 -0.30
N LYS A 435 7.98 -23.39 0.82
CA LYS A 435 7.20 -23.72 2.02
C LYS A 435 5.70 -23.53 1.79
N ASP A 436 5.32 -22.56 0.96
CA ASP A 436 3.92 -22.34 0.61
C ASP A 436 3.40 -23.41 -0.34
N CYS A 437 4.20 -23.83 -1.35
CA CYS A 437 3.85 -24.94 -2.25
C CYS A 437 3.72 -26.26 -1.50
N ALA A 438 4.56 -26.52 -0.49
CA ALA A 438 4.44 -27.71 0.36
C ALA A 438 3.13 -27.71 1.18
N LYS A 439 2.65 -26.53 1.60
CA LYS A 439 1.37 -26.38 2.33
C LYS A 439 0.16 -26.40 1.40
N ARG A 440 0.33 -26.06 0.13
CA ARG A 440 -0.72 -25.95 -0.89
C ARG A 440 -0.28 -26.61 -2.20
N PRO A 441 -0.39 -27.94 -2.30
CA PRO A 441 -0.07 -28.67 -3.53
C PRO A 441 -0.84 -28.08 -4.72
N GLY A 442 -0.15 -27.75 -5.82
CA GLY A 442 -0.74 -27.12 -7.00
C GLY A 442 -0.52 -25.61 -7.11
N LEU A 443 -0.09 -24.94 -6.03
CA LEU A 443 0.27 -23.52 -6.07
C LEU A 443 1.34 -23.24 -7.14
N ASP A 444 2.32 -24.14 -7.29
CA ASP A 444 3.40 -24.06 -8.28
C ASP A 444 2.89 -23.96 -9.73
N LYS A 445 1.73 -24.55 -10.03
CA LYS A 445 1.14 -24.56 -11.38
C LYS A 445 0.49 -23.22 -11.77
N ILE A 446 0.23 -22.36 -10.79
CA ILE A 446 -0.45 -21.07 -11.00
C ILE A 446 0.47 -19.87 -10.80
N ILE A 447 1.73 -20.11 -10.40
CA ILE A 447 2.77 -19.07 -10.33
C ILE A 447 3.04 -18.58 -11.75
N VAL A 448 2.90 -17.27 -11.96
CA VAL A 448 3.11 -16.66 -13.26
C VAL A 448 4.60 -16.45 -13.47
N THR A 449 5.10 -16.91 -14.60
CA THR A 449 6.44 -16.55 -15.07
C THR A 449 6.30 -15.49 -16.15
N PRO A 450 7.07 -14.38 -16.09
CA PRO A 450 7.11 -13.41 -17.18
C PRO A 450 7.41 -14.13 -18.52
N PRO A 451 6.75 -13.76 -19.62
CA PRO A 451 7.09 -14.31 -20.92
C PRO A 451 8.56 -14.00 -21.25
N ALA A 452 9.22 -14.93 -21.95
CA ALA A 452 10.59 -14.72 -22.40
C ALA A 452 10.69 -13.38 -23.16
N ALA A 453 11.74 -12.61 -22.88
CA ALA A 453 11.95 -11.33 -23.55
C ALA A 453 11.87 -11.56 -25.07
N ARG A 454 10.98 -10.84 -25.75
CA ARG A 454 10.92 -10.89 -27.21
C ARG A 454 12.25 -10.37 -27.73
N SER A 455 13.01 -11.25 -28.39
CA SER A 455 14.31 -10.97 -29.00
C SER A 455 14.23 -9.92 -30.08
#